data_AF-A0A2H0DNG9-F1
#
_entry.id   AF-A0A2H0DNG9-F1
#
_cell.length_a   1.000
_cell.length_b   1.000
_cell.length_c   1.000
_cell.angle_alpha   90.00
_cell.angle_beta   90.00
_cell.angle_gamma   90.00
#
_symmetry.space_group_name_H-M   'P 1'
#
loop_
_entity.id
_entity.type
_entity.pdbx_description
1 polymer ?
#
loop_
_entity_poly.entity_id
_entity_poly.type
_entity_poly.pdbx_seq_one_letter_code
_entity_poly.pdbx_strand_id
1 'polypeptide(L)'
;MLGAAKVFDGAVVKNRAIVEDEAQVSGEARVLESAWVGGRATITGTSQIFGMAKLFDEAAVSGDSKLAANAQVFGQAMIVNSRIYDNARVYGASSVSNSIVRDNGWVFGKASLSAESTVRDTAWVEGESSLRTCDVSGTSYLSGKLECVRSRVCAKSKISFWHRVYRIQDFVIDECAPPIQIQ
;
A
#
# COMPACT_ATOMS: atom_id res chain seq x y z
N MET A 1 6.83 -25.09 17.58
CA MET A 1 6.83 -23.93 18.48
C MET A 1 6.14 -22.82 17.73
N LEU A 2 5.03 -22.29 18.25
CA LEU A 2 4.52 -21.00 17.79
C LEU A 2 5.53 -19.96 18.33
N GLY A 3 6.19 -19.20 17.47
CA GLY A 3 7.07 -18.12 17.93
C GLY A 3 6.27 -17.08 18.73
N ALA A 4 6.97 -16.32 19.57
CA ALA A 4 6.39 -15.23 20.34
C ALA A 4 6.80 -13.87 19.75
N ALA A 5 5.95 -12.87 19.92
CA ALA A 5 6.17 -11.53 19.42
C ALA A 5 7.42 -10.93 20.06
N LYS A 6 8.20 -10.19 19.27
CA LYS A 6 9.43 -9.53 19.72
C LYS A 6 9.34 -8.04 19.49
N VAL A 7 9.48 -7.26 20.56
CA VAL A 7 9.56 -5.80 20.53
C VAL A 7 10.89 -5.40 21.17
N PHE A 8 11.79 -4.80 20.40
CA PHE A 8 13.17 -4.55 20.83
C PHE A 8 13.77 -3.29 20.18
N ASP A 9 15.03 -2.96 20.48
CA ASP A 9 15.80 -1.85 19.88
C ASP A 9 15.13 -0.46 19.90
N GLY A 10 14.42 -0.15 20.98
CA GLY A 10 13.75 1.15 21.16
C GLY A 10 12.31 1.22 20.63
N ALA A 11 11.79 0.10 20.11
CA ALA A 11 10.44 0.04 19.60
C ALA A 11 9.40 0.26 20.72
N VAL A 12 8.31 0.93 20.37
CA VAL A 12 7.26 1.32 21.32
C VAL A 12 5.92 0.71 20.91
N VAL A 13 5.30 -0.04 21.81
CA VAL A 13 3.91 -0.51 21.69
C VAL A 13 3.07 0.10 22.81
N LYS A 14 2.04 0.88 22.49
CA LYS A 14 1.23 1.63 23.48
C LYS A 14 -0.24 1.76 23.08
N ASN A 15 -1.07 2.29 23.99
CA ASN A 15 -2.44 2.77 23.73
C ASN A 15 -3.43 1.71 23.19
N ARG A 16 -3.41 0.49 23.76
CA ARG A 16 -4.21 -0.68 23.34
C ARG A 16 -3.71 -1.43 22.10
N ALA A 17 -2.54 -1.08 21.59
CA ALA A 17 -1.95 -1.78 20.46
C ALA A 17 -1.64 -3.23 20.84
N ILE A 18 -1.87 -4.14 19.90
CA ILE A 18 -1.63 -5.57 20.06
C ILE A 18 -0.54 -5.98 19.09
N VAL A 19 0.49 -6.64 19.62
CA VAL A 19 1.53 -7.31 18.83
C VAL A 19 1.60 -8.75 19.34
N GLU A 20 1.27 -9.71 18.48
CA GLU A 20 1.16 -11.14 18.82
C GLU A 20 1.81 -12.04 17.76
N ASP A 21 1.63 -13.35 17.90
CA ASP A 21 2.25 -14.39 17.07
C ASP A 21 3.78 -14.27 16.99
N GLU A 22 4.36 -14.34 15.80
CA GLU A 22 5.80 -14.25 15.53
C GLU A 22 6.20 -12.85 15.04
N ALA A 23 5.36 -11.83 15.26
CA ALA A 23 5.59 -10.49 14.79
C ALA A 23 6.83 -9.85 15.43
N GLN A 24 7.58 -9.07 14.66
CA GLN A 24 8.81 -8.42 15.09
C GLN A 24 8.71 -6.91 14.89
N VAL A 25 8.98 -6.16 15.95
CA VAL A 25 9.00 -4.69 15.95
C VAL A 25 10.34 -4.23 16.52
N SER A 26 11.09 -3.45 15.77
CA SER A 26 12.44 -3.01 16.16
C SER A 26 12.79 -1.61 15.65
N GLY A 27 13.91 -1.06 16.13
CA GLY A 27 14.31 0.33 15.87
C GLY A 27 13.40 1.34 16.57
N GLU A 28 13.25 2.54 16.01
CA GLU A 28 12.37 3.58 16.56
C GLU A 28 10.89 3.40 16.15
N ALA A 29 10.50 2.18 15.76
CA ALA A 29 9.15 1.88 15.30
C ALA A 29 8.12 2.04 16.43
N ARG A 30 6.93 2.53 16.07
CA ARG A 30 5.84 2.82 17.02
C ARG A 30 4.56 2.15 16.57
N VAL A 31 4.04 1.23 17.38
CA VAL A 31 2.70 0.64 17.23
C VAL A 31 1.81 1.22 18.33
N LEU A 32 0.83 2.01 17.94
CA LEU A 32 0.04 2.84 18.84
C LEU A 32 -1.46 2.61 18.62
N GLU A 33 -2.26 3.15 19.53
CA GLU A 33 -3.73 3.13 19.48
C GLU A 33 -4.27 1.69 19.35
N SER A 34 -5.35 1.48 18.61
CA SER A 34 -5.96 0.16 18.43
C SER A 34 -5.32 -0.65 17.29
N ALA A 35 -4.07 -0.37 16.91
CA ALA A 35 -3.38 -1.08 15.85
C ALA A 35 -3.13 -2.54 16.25
N TRP A 36 -3.23 -3.44 15.27
CA TRP A 36 -3.02 -4.87 15.47
C TRP A 36 -1.94 -5.39 14.53
N VAL A 37 -0.95 -6.07 15.09
CA VAL A 37 0.17 -6.67 14.38
C VAL A 37 0.27 -8.14 14.76
N GLY A 38 0.23 -9.04 13.78
CA GLY A 38 0.28 -10.49 14.00
C GLY A 38 1.00 -11.25 12.89
N GLY A 39 0.89 -12.57 12.87
CA GLY A 39 1.60 -13.45 11.94
C GLY A 39 3.13 -13.40 12.12
N ARG A 40 3.86 -13.33 11.00
CA ARG A 40 5.31 -13.10 10.89
C ARG A 40 5.64 -11.67 10.45
N ALA A 41 4.73 -10.71 10.70
CA ALA A 41 4.91 -9.34 10.25
C ALA A 41 6.17 -8.70 10.86
N THR A 42 6.83 -7.84 10.09
CA THR A 42 8.06 -7.16 10.52
C THR A 42 7.90 -5.65 10.38
N ILE A 43 8.19 -4.90 11.45
CA ILE A 43 8.19 -3.43 11.49
C ILE A 43 9.55 -2.95 11.96
N THR A 44 10.18 -2.06 11.19
CA THR A 44 11.52 -1.53 11.47
C THR A 44 11.63 -0.03 11.14
N GLY A 45 12.77 0.58 11.47
CA GLY A 45 13.05 1.99 11.18
C GLY A 45 12.27 2.93 12.09
N THR A 46 11.77 4.05 11.55
CA THR A 46 10.95 5.03 12.29
C THR A 46 9.44 4.85 12.01
N SER A 47 9.05 3.66 11.55
CA SER A 47 7.70 3.39 11.06
C SER A 47 6.63 3.55 12.15
N GLN A 48 5.47 4.08 11.78
CA GLN A 48 4.36 4.36 12.70
C GLN A 48 3.10 3.63 12.25
N ILE A 49 2.60 2.73 13.08
CA ILE A 49 1.35 2.00 12.87
C ILE A 49 0.36 2.43 13.96
N PHE A 50 -0.77 3.03 13.59
CA PHE A 50 -1.74 3.60 14.54
C PHE A 50 -3.18 3.54 14.00
N GLY A 51 -4.16 4.06 14.73
CA GLY A 51 -5.58 3.89 14.41
C GLY A 51 -6.08 2.48 14.68
N MET A 52 -6.85 1.93 13.74
CA MET A 52 -7.31 0.54 13.69
C MET A 52 -6.56 -0.26 12.60
N ALA A 53 -5.36 0.18 12.24
CA ALA A 53 -4.57 -0.43 11.17
C ALA A 53 -4.19 -1.88 11.54
N LYS A 54 -4.15 -2.74 10.52
CA LYS A 54 -3.80 -4.16 10.68
C LYS A 54 -2.61 -4.52 9.80
N LEU A 55 -1.60 -5.16 10.40
CA LEU A 55 -0.43 -5.69 9.71
C LEU A 55 -0.23 -7.16 10.07
N PHE A 56 -0.24 -8.06 9.10
CA PHE A 56 -0.16 -9.51 9.39
C PHE A 56 0.42 -10.33 8.24
N ASP A 57 0.39 -11.66 8.39
CA ASP A 57 1.08 -12.63 7.53
C ASP A 57 2.59 -12.38 7.51
N GLU A 58 3.23 -12.25 6.35
CA GLU A 58 4.66 -11.99 6.16
C GLU A 58 4.93 -10.52 5.78
N ALA A 59 3.97 -9.62 6.01
CA ALA A 59 4.10 -8.23 5.58
C ALA A 59 5.23 -7.50 6.32
N ALA A 60 5.96 -6.66 5.60
CA ALA A 60 7.10 -5.92 6.11
C ALA A 60 6.91 -4.40 5.91
N VAL A 61 7.13 -3.63 6.96
CA VAL A 61 7.06 -2.16 6.97
C VAL A 61 8.38 -1.61 7.50
N SER A 62 8.98 -0.67 6.77
CA SER A 62 10.28 -0.09 7.13
C SER A 62 10.45 1.37 6.70
N GLY A 63 11.54 1.99 7.13
CA GLY A 63 11.84 3.39 6.88
C GLY A 63 10.92 4.33 7.67
N ASP A 64 10.56 5.48 7.08
CA ASP A 64 9.58 6.43 7.62
C ASP A 64 8.17 6.14 7.05
N SER A 65 7.69 4.91 7.25
CA SER A 65 6.36 4.49 6.79
C SER A 65 5.27 4.79 7.81
N LYS A 66 4.06 5.08 7.35
CA LYS A 66 2.90 5.32 8.22
C LYS A 66 1.70 4.50 7.76
N LEU A 67 1.18 3.66 8.66
CA LEU A 67 -0.10 2.95 8.50
C LEU A 67 -1.10 3.48 9.52
N ALA A 68 -2.28 3.90 9.06
CA ALA A 68 -3.26 4.58 9.90
C ALA A 68 -4.71 4.21 9.55
N ALA A 69 -5.67 4.71 10.35
CA ALA A 69 -7.10 4.48 10.18
C ALA A 69 -7.45 2.99 10.10
N ASN A 70 -8.14 2.50 9.06
CA ASN A 70 -8.51 1.10 8.88
C ASN A 70 -7.61 0.37 7.87
N ALA A 71 -6.43 0.92 7.55
CA ALA A 71 -5.54 0.34 6.56
C ALA A 71 -5.16 -1.11 6.90
N GLN A 72 -5.09 -1.96 5.89
CA GLN A 72 -4.70 -3.36 6.04
C GLN A 72 -3.53 -3.68 5.12
N VAL A 73 -2.47 -4.23 5.70
CA VAL A 73 -1.31 -4.72 4.96
C VAL A 73 -1.02 -6.16 5.36
N PHE A 74 -1.00 -7.06 4.38
CA PHE A 74 -0.92 -8.52 4.63
C PHE A 74 -0.32 -9.28 3.45
N GLY A 75 -0.27 -10.62 3.50
CA GLY A 75 0.50 -11.42 2.54
C GLY A 75 2.01 -11.18 2.66
N GLN A 76 2.69 -10.98 1.54
CA GLN A 76 4.14 -10.72 1.44
C GLN A 76 4.43 -9.25 1.05
N ALA A 77 3.52 -8.35 1.40
CA ALA A 77 3.61 -6.96 1.00
C ALA A 77 4.80 -6.25 1.67
N MET A 78 5.55 -5.46 0.90
CA MET A 78 6.69 -4.68 1.38
C MET A 78 6.38 -3.18 1.27
N ILE A 79 6.44 -2.47 2.40
CA ILE A 79 6.16 -1.03 2.50
C ILE A 79 7.40 -0.29 2.99
N VAL A 80 7.87 0.69 2.22
CA VAL A 80 9.07 1.48 2.55
C VAL A 80 8.81 2.97 2.32
N ASN A 81 9.08 3.82 3.31
CA ASN A 81 8.89 5.27 3.25
C ASN A 81 7.54 5.70 2.65
N SER A 82 6.46 4.98 2.99
CA SER A 82 5.16 5.13 2.31
C SER A 82 4.03 5.38 3.31
N ARG A 83 2.93 5.95 2.83
CA ARG A 83 1.75 6.26 3.64
C ARG A 83 0.56 5.44 3.17
N ILE A 84 0.03 4.60 4.05
CA ILE A 84 -1.13 3.74 3.78
C ILE A 84 -2.21 4.08 4.82
N TYR A 85 -3.36 4.59 4.39
CA TYR A 85 -4.38 5.08 5.33
C TYR A 85 -5.80 4.91 4.80
N ASP A 86 -6.78 5.39 5.56
CA ASP A 86 -8.22 5.17 5.36
C ASP A 86 -8.58 3.68 5.36
N ASN A 87 -9.25 3.17 4.33
CA ASN A 87 -9.61 1.76 4.16
C ASN A 87 -8.73 1.06 3.11
N ALA A 88 -7.54 1.60 2.83
CA ALA A 88 -6.61 1.05 1.85
C ALA A 88 -6.20 -0.39 2.18
N ARG A 89 -5.97 -1.19 1.14
CA ARG A 89 -5.48 -2.58 1.27
C ARG A 89 -4.25 -2.80 0.40
N VAL A 90 -3.17 -3.27 1.00
CA VAL A 90 -1.96 -3.65 0.27
C VAL A 90 -1.60 -5.09 0.63
N TYR A 91 -1.60 -6.00 -0.35
CA TYR A 91 -1.39 -7.41 -0.06
C TYR A 91 -0.76 -8.20 -1.22
N GLY A 92 -0.63 -9.52 -1.08
CA GLY A 92 0.11 -10.35 -2.03
C GLY A 92 1.61 -10.08 -1.95
N ALA A 93 2.35 -10.34 -3.02
CA ALA A 93 3.78 -10.04 -3.15
C ALA A 93 4.02 -8.62 -3.72
N SER A 94 3.23 -7.64 -3.27
CA SER A 94 3.31 -6.25 -3.74
C SER A 94 4.41 -5.46 -3.03
N SER A 95 4.88 -4.41 -3.68
CA SER A 95 5.90 -3.50 -3.14
C SER A 95 5.46 -2.05 -3.28
N VAL A 96 5.45 -1.28 -2.19
CA VAL A 96 5.09 0.14 -2.18
C VAL A 96 6.23 0.93 -1.54
N SER A 97 6.86 1.78 -2.35
CA SER A 97 8.03 2.57 -1.93
C SER A 97 7.86 4.05 -2.26
N ASN A 98 8.13 4.94 -1.30
CA ASN A 98 7.97 6.40 -1.47
C ASN A 98 6.64 6.79 -2.15
N SER A 99 5.55 6.16 -1.72
CA SER A 99 4.25 6.22 -2.41
C SER A 99 3.09 6.28 -1.41
N ILE A 100 1.88 6.50 -1.91
CA ILE A 100 0.66 6.67 -1.10
C ILE A 100 -0.44 5.72 -1.58
N VAL A 101 -1.08 5.02 -0.64
CA VAL A 101 -2.33 4.28 -0.90
C VAL A 101 -3.37 4.71 0.13
N ARG A 102 -4.54 5.18 -0.32
CA ARG A 102 -5.53 5.80 0.56
C ARG A 102 -6.97 5.59 0.08
N ASP A 103 -7.93 6.18 0.79
CA ASP A 103 -9.36 6.00 0.59
C ASP A 103 -9.76 4.51 0.61
N ASN A 104 -10.22 3.93 -0.51
CA ASN A 104 -10.45 2.49 -0.69
C ASN A 104 -9.54 1.91 -1.79
N GLY A 105 -8.34 2.46 -1.97
CA GLY A 105 -7.36 2.02 -2.96
C GLY A 105 -6.74 0.66 -2.62
N TRP A 106 -6.65 -0.23 -3.59
CA TRP A 106 -6.14 -1.60 -3.42
C TRP A 106 -4.90 -1.83 -4.28
N VAL A 107 -3.85 -2.38 -3.69
CA VAL A 107 -2.60 -2.77 -4.38
C VAL A 107 -2.27 -4.21 -4.03
N PHE A 108 -2.24 -5.10 -5.01
CA PHE A 108 -2.05 -6.53 -4.74
C PHE A 108 -1.38 -7.32 -5.87
N GLY A 109 -1.30 -8.64 -5.73
CA GLY A 109 -0.59 -9.49 -6.68
C GLY A 109 0.92 -9.29 -6.58
N LYS A 110 1.56 -8.88 -7.67
CA LYS A 110 3.00 -8.53 -7.75
C LYS A 110 3.19 -7.05 -8.12
N ALA A 111 2.19 -6.21 -7.83
CA ALA A 111 2.22 -4.81 -8.21
C ALA A 111 3.33 -4.05 -7.45
N SER A 112 3.98 -3.11 -8.14
CA SER A 112 5.05 -2.26 -7.61
C SER A 112 4.68 -0.79 -7.78
N LEU A 113 4.64 -0.04 -6.68
CA LEU A 113 4.47 1.41 -6.66
C LEU A 113 5.77 2.06 -6.19
N SER A 114 6.20 3.08 -6.92
CA SER A 114 7.45 3.78 -6.65
C SER A 114 7.38 5.26 -7.02
N ALA A 115 8.32 6.03 -6.46
CA ALA A 115 8.62 7.41 -6.83
C ALA A 115 7.38 8.31 -6.91
N GLU A 116 6.70 8.50 -5.78
CA GLU A 116 5.54 9.39 -5.63
C GLU A 116 4.29 8.90 -6.36
N SER A 117 4.12 7.58 -6.46
CA SER A 117 2.87 7.02 -6.99
C SER A 117 1.76 7.10 -5.94
N THR A 118 0.53 7.33 -6.39
CA THR A 118 -0.68 7.38 -5.57
C THR A 118 -1.74 6.44 -6.12
N VAL A 119 -2.34 5.62 -5.26
CA VAL A 119 -3.56 4.84 -5.56
C VAL A 119 -4.63 5.23 -4.54
N ARG A 120 -5.80 5.67 -5.02
CA ARG A 120 -6.83 6.27 -4.18
C ARG A 120 -8.24 6.06 -4.72
N ASP A 121 -9.24 6.65 -4.08
CA ASP A 121 -10.66 6.47 -4.35
C ASP A 121 -11.08 4.98 -4.24
N THR A 122 -11.49 4.33 -5.34
CA THR A 122 -11.78 2.88 -5.40
C THR A 122 -10.87 2.17 -6.39
N ALA A 123 -9.69 2.74 -6.68
CA ALA A 123 -8.77 2.23 -7.68
C ALA A 123 -8.02 0.97 -7.23
N TRP A 124 -7.87 0.01 -8.15
CA TRP A 124 -7.21 -1.27 -7.93
C TRP A 124 -6.01 -1.41 -8.86
N VAL A 125 -4.88 -1.84 -8.30
CA VAL A 125 -3.65 -2.15 -9.05
C VAL A 125 -3.20 -3.55 -8.68
N GLU A 126 -3.09 -4.43 -9.67
CA GLU A 126 -2.66 -5.81 -9.46
C GLU A 126 -1.81 -6.35 -10.62
N GLY A 127 -1.54 -7.66 -10.59
CA GLY A 127 -0.65 -8.31 -11.55
C GLY A 127 0.81 -7.88 -11.36
N GLU A 128 1.59 -7.84 -12.43
CA GLU A 128 2.98 -7.37 -12.47
C GLU A 128 3.04 -5.87 -12.86
N SER A 129 2.05 -5.09 -12.43
CA SER A 129 1.96 -3.65 -12.75
C SER A 129 3.06 -2.86 -12.03
N SER A 130 3.83 -2.07 -12.76
CA SER A 130 4.88 -1.18 -12.26
C SER A 130 4.45 0.28 -12.46
N LEU A 131 4.19 0.97 -11.35
CA LEU A 131 3.80 2.37 -11.31
C LEU A 131 4.97 3.19 -10.76
N ARG A 132 5.41 4.18 -11.54
CA ARG A 132 6.46 5.13 -11.18
C ARG A 132 5.95 6.55 -11.42
N THR A 133 5.79 7.33 -10.35
CA THR A 133 5.27 8.70 -10.43
C THR A 133 3.88 8.73 -11.09
N CYS A 134 2.99 7.82 -10.70
CA CYS A 134 1.64 7.71 -11.28
C CYS A 134 0.54 7.98 -10.26
N ASP A 135 -0.51 8.68 -10.67
CA ASP A 135 -1.73 8.87 -9.87
C ASP A 135 -2.87 8.06 -10.49
N VAL A 136 -3.33 7.03 -9.76
CA VAL A 136 -4.43 6.16 -10.16
C VAL A 136 -5.61 6.38 -9.21
N SER A 137 -6.74 6.79 -9.77
CA SER A 137 -7.91 7.22 -9.00
C SER A 137 -9.23 6.86 -9.69
N GLY A 138 -10.35 7.23 -9.07
CA GLY A 138 -11.69 6.83 -9.50
C GLY A 138 -11.93 5.34 -9.29
N THR A 139 -12.84 4.78 -10.10
CA THR A 139 -13.08 3.33 -10.18
C THR A 139 -12.19 2.72 -11.27
N SER A 140 -10.87 2.90 -11.11
CA SER A 140 -9.88 2.41 -12.06
C SER A 140 -9.37 1.01 -11.68
N TYR A 141 -9.06 0.20 -12.67
CA TYR A 141 -8.50 -1.13 -12.49
C TYR A 141 -7.34 -1.33 -13.45
N LEU A 142 -6.14 -1.51 -12.90
CA LEU A 142 -4.90 -1.79 -13.62
C LEU A 142 -4.45 -3.20 -13.28
N SER A 143 -4.30 -4.06 -14.29
CA SER A 143 -3.91 -5.46 -14.08
C SER A 143 -2.99 -5.99 -15.18
N GLY A 144 -2.18 -6.98 -14.82
CA GLY A 144 -1.27 -7.67 -15.73
C GLY A 144 0.13 -7.07 -15.78
N LYS A 145 0.81 -7.17 -16.93
CA LYS A 145 2.17 -6.60 -17.12
C LYS A 145 2.07 -5.18 -17.66
N LEU A 146 1.91 -4.22 -16.76
CA LEU A 146 1.67 -2.82 -17.09
C LEU A 146 2.80 -1.93 -16.58
N GLU A 147 3.25 -0.97 -17.38
CA GLU A 147 4.18 0.07 -16.95
C GLU A 147 3.49 1.44 -17.01
N CYS A 148 3.41 2.11 -15.86
CA CYS A 148 2.98 3.50 -15.77
C CYS A 148 4.17 4.35 -15.34
N VAL A 149 4.50 5.37 -16.12
CA VAL A 149 5.57 6.32 -15.80
C VAL A 149 5.05 7.73 -15.99
N ARG A 150 5.00 8.54 -14.93
CA ARG A 150 4.56 9.95 -15.01
C ARG A 150 3.22 10.10 -15.74
N SER A 151 2.19 9.40 -15.25
CA SER A 151 0.87 9.43 -15.89
C SER A 151 -0.23 9.46 -14.84
N ARG A 152 -1.41 9.90 -15.25
CA ARG A 152 -2.61 9.89 -14.43
C ARG A 152 -3.62 8.93 -15.06
N VAL A 153 -4.24 8.08 -14.24
CA VAL A 153 -5.32 7.19 -14.66
C VAL A 153 -6.53 7.50 -13.78
N CYS A 154 -7.54 8.12 -14.37
CA CYS A 154 -8.78 8.53 -13.69
C CYS A 154 -10.00 7.81 -14.25
N ALA A 155 -11.16 8.03 -13.62
CA ALA A 155 -12.49 7.58 -14.07
C ALA A 155 -12.76 6.07 -13.94
N LYS A 156 -13.77 5.54 -14.64
CA LYS A 156 -14.11 4.10 -14.72
C LYS A 156 -13.17 3.39 -15.71
N SER A 157 -11.86 3.50 -15.50
CA SER A 157 -10.86 2.97 -16.44
C SER A 157 -10.53 1.51 -16.12
N LYS A 158 -10.81 0.57 -17.03
CA LYS A 158 -10.37 -0.84 -16.90
C LYS A 158 -9.25 -1.12 -17.90
N ILE A 159 -8.03 -1.28 -17.41
CA ILE A 159 -6.81 -1.53 -18.18
C ILE A 159 -6.24 -2.89 -17.73
N SER A 160 -6.26 -3.88 -18.61
CA SER A 160 -5.77 -5.23 -18.28
C SER A 160 -5.07 -5.89 -19.45
N PHE A 161 -3.84 -6.39 -19.24
CA PHE A 161 -3.05 -7.03 -20.30
C PHE A 161 -2.24 -8.25 -19.80
N TRP A 162 -2.39 -9.40 -20.47
CA TRP A 162 -1.88 -10.68 -19.97
C TRP A 162 -0.61 -11.21 -20.66
N HIS A 163 -0.26 -10.70 -21.85
CA HIS A 163 0.73 -11.36 -22.73
C HIS A 163 1.96 -10.51 -23.09
N ARG A 164 1.88 -9.17 -22.99
CA ARG A 164 2.97 -8.23 -23.32
C ARG A 164 3.03 -7.14 -22.27
N VAL A 165 4.18 -6.47 -22.17
CA VAL A 165 4.31 -5.24 -21.38
C VAL A 165 3.67 -4.10 -22.16
N TYR A 166 2.77 -3.37 -21.52
CA TYR A 166 2.11 -2.21 -22.11
C TYR A 166 2.45 -0.97 -21.29
N ARG A 167 2.85 0.12 -21.96
CA ARG A 167 3.03 1.40 -21.28
C ARG A 167 1.72 2.16 -21.31
N ILE A 168 1.30 2.71 -20.18
CA ILE A 168 0.09 3.54 -20.12
C ILE A 168 0.19 4.73 -21.10
N GLN A 169 1.39 5.26 -21.31
CA GLN A 169 1.64 6.34 -22.27
C GLN A 169 1.29 5.98 -23.73
N ASP A 170 1.22 4.69 -24.08
CA ASP A 170 0.79 4.23 -25.41
C ASP A 170 -0.73 4.36 -25.60
N PHE A 171 -1.47 4.65 -24.51
CA PHE A 171 -2.90 4.85 -24.51
C PHE A 171 -3.19 6.32 -24.17
N VAL A 172 -4.04 6.97 -24.96
CA VAL A 172 -4.55 8.31 -24.61
C VAL A 172 -5.52 8.12 -23.43
N ILE A 173 -5.00 8.22 -22.20
CA ILE A 173 -5.82 8.16 -20.98
C ILE A 173 -5.77 9.54 -20.35
N ASP A 174 -6.49 10.48 -20.96
CA ASP A 174 -6.56 11.87 -20.50
C ASP A 174 -8.01 12.26 -20.14
N GLU A 175 -8.77 11.33 -19.55
CA GLU A 175 -10.12 11.61 -19.02
C GLU A 175 -10.10 11.99 -17.54
N CYS A 176 -9.12 12.80 -17.16
CA CYS A 176 -9.04 13.39 -15.83
C CYS A 176 -9.70 14.77 -15.75
N ALA A 177 -10.36 15.22 -16.82
CA ALA A 177 -11.10 16.47 -16.83
C ALA A 177 -12.28 16.39 -15.82
N PRO A 178 -12.45 17.38 -14.93
CA PRO A 178 -13.68 17.47 -14.15
C PRO A 178 -14.88 17.59 -15.11
N PRO A 179 -16.09 17.11 -14.73
CA PRO A 179 -17.27 17.39 -15.52
C PRO A 179 -17.39 18.91 -15.69
N ILE A 180 -17.31 19.39 -16.93
CA ILE A 180 -17.58 20.79 -17.25
C ILE A 180 -19.03 21.05 -16.83
N GLN A 181 -19.23 21.73 -15.71
CA GLN A 181 -20.53 22.27 -15.35
C GLN A 181 -20.77 23.46 -16.28
N ILE A 182 -21.55 23.26 -17.34
CA ILE A 182 -22.10 24.37 -18.12
C ILE A 182 -23.26 24.91 -17.27
N GLN A 183 -23.11 26.12 -16.73
CA GLN A 183 -24.22 26.90 -16.19
C GLN A 183 -25.02 27.54 -17.33
#